data_AF-A0A9P6WKN8-F1
#
_entry.id   AF-A0A9P6WKN8-F1
#
_cell.length_a   1.000
_cell.length_b   1.000
_cell.length_c   1.000
_cell.angle_alpha   90.00
_cell.angle_beta   90.00
_cell.angle_gamma   90.00
#
_symmetry.space_group_name_H-M   'P 1'
#
loop_
_entity.id
_entity.type
_entity.pdbx_description
1 polymer ?
#
loop_
_entity_poly.entity_id
_entity_poly.type
_entity_poly.pdbx_seq_one_letter_code
_entity_poly.pdbx_strand_id
1 'polypeptide(L)'
;MQYMNAGKKLSKEEDEQLIEEVKTKFFSKMPKLNVELLSHLDKTELHPVEVEHVENITTFLDSQREYIELLERYNPGISMKQTDKVRKTARRVGLEVPE
;
A
#
# COMPACT_ATOMS: atom_id res chain seq x y z
N MET A 1 -6.69 2.08 6.12
CA MET A 1 -7.28 0.78 6.47
C MET A 1 -8.34 0.96 7.57
N GLN A 2 -9.55 1.44 7.23
CA GLN A 2 -10.64 1.67 8.21
C GLN A 2 -11.84 0.72 8.05
N TYR A 3 -11.77 -0.26 7.15
CA TYR A 3 -12.96 -1.04 6.75
C TYR A 3 -13.04 -2.48 7.26
N MET A 4 -12.19 -2.91 8.21
CA MET A 4 -12.17 -4.33 8.63
C MET A 4 -12.90 -4.65 9.95
N ASN A 5 -13.52 -3.67 10.63
CA ASN A 5 -14.08 -3.88 11.98
C ASN A 5 -15.60 -3.79 12.10
N ALA A 6 -16.36 -3.76 11.01
CA ALA A 6 -17.82 -3.83 11.10
C ALA A 6 -18.29 -5.15 10.47
N GLY A 7 -18.70 -6.12 11.29
CA GLY A 7 -19.32 -7.38 10.86
C GLY A 7 -20.68 -7.21 10.17
N LYS A 8 -20.87 -6.14 9.39
CA LYS A 8 -22.00 -5.94 8.49
C LYS A 8 -21.76 -6.79 7.25
N LYS A 9 -22.65 -7.76 7.02
CA LYS A 9 -22.73 -8.43 5.71
C LYS A 9 -23.35 -7.42 4.74
N LEU A 10 -22.56 -6.91 3.80
CA LEU A 10 -23.05 -6.04 2.74
C LEU A 10 -24.03 -6.82 1.84
N SER A 11 -25.01 -6.12 1.28
CA SER A 11 -25.80 -6.65 0.18
C SER A 11 -24.91 -6.81 -1.06
N LYS A 12 -25.24 -7.75 -1.96
CA LYS A 12 -24.46 -7.98 -3.20
C LYS A 12 -24.27 -6.70 -4.02
N GLU A 13 -25.28 -5.84 -4.03
CA GLU A 13 -25.27 -4.56 -4.76
C GLU A 13 -24.33 -3.53 -4.11
N GLU A 14 -24.22 -3.52 -2.78
CA GLU A 14 -23.32 -2.63 -2.04
C GLU A 14 -21.85 -3.05 -2.21
N ASP A 15 -21.61 -4.37 -2.25
CA ASP A 15 -20.28 -4.93 -2.54
C ASP A 15 -19.82 -4.55 -3.95
N GLU A 16 -20.69 -4.66 -4.95
CA GLU A 16 -20.40 -4.27 -6.32
C GLU A 16 -20.07 -2.77 -6.45
N GLN A 17 -20.83 -1.90 -5.78
CA GLN A 17 -20.56 -0.46 -5.75
C GLN A 17 -19.22 -0.13 -5.07
N LEU A 18 -18.91 -0.81 -3.97
CA LEU A 18 -17.66 -0.62 -3.25
C LEU A 18 -16.45 -1.10 -4.09
N ILE A 19 -16.61 -2.21 -4.81
CA ILE A 19 -15.60 -2.70 -5.76
C ILE A 19 -15.33 -1.66 -6.86
N GLU A 20 -16.37 -1.05 -7.43
CA GLU A 20 -16.20 0.00 -8.45
C GLU A 20 -15.58 1.28 -7.88
N GLU A 21 -15.95 1.69 -6.66
CA GLU A 21 -15.34 2.83 -5.99
C GLU A 21 -13.84 2.58 -5.66
N VAL A 22 -13.51 1.37 -5.21
CA VAL A 22 -12.13 0.95 -5.00
C VAL A 22 -11.39 0.94 -6.33
N LYS A 23 -11.94 0.32 -7.39
CA LYS A 23 -11.30 0.30 -8.71
C LYS A 23 -11.00 1.71 -9.19
N THR A 24 -11.96 2.64 -9.18
CA THR A 24 -11.77 4.01 -9.67
C THR A 24 -10.72 4.80 -8.87
N LYS A 25 -10.75 4.72 -7.53
CA LYS A 25 -9.78 5.43 -6.67
C LYS A 25 -8.38 4.84 -6.76
N PHE A 26 -8.26 3.52 -6.88
CA PHE A 26 -6.96 2.85 -6.94
C PHE A 26 -6.36 2.84 -8.34
N PHE A 27 -7.16 2.82 -9.42
CA PHE A 27 -6.65 2.87 -10.81
C PHE A 27 -5.80 4.11 -11.07
N SER A 28 -6.18 5.26 -10.51
CA SER A 28 -5.46 6.52 -10.72
C SER A 28 -4.10 6.57 -10.03
N LYS A 29 -3.83 5.69 -9.06
CA LYS A 29 -2.59 5.69 -8.26
C LYS A 29 -1.67 4.50 -8.52
N MET A 30 -2.14 3.49 -9.23
CA MET A 30 -1.30 2.34 -9.53
C MET A 30 -0.27 2.70 -10.61
N PRO A 31 1.02 2.43 -10.38
CA PRO A 31 2.00 2.50 -11.45
C PRO A 31 1.54 1.57 -12.58
N LYS A 32 1.73 1.99 -13.84
CA LYS A 32 1.42 1.13 -14.99
C LYS A 32 2.22 -0.16 -14.81
N LEU A 33 1.52 -1.26 -14.56
CA LEU A 33 2.14 -2.57 -14.42
C LEU A 33 2.76 -2.91 -15.76
N ASN A 34 4.09 -3.04 -15.82
CA ASN A 34 4.73 -3.42 -17.07
C ASN A 34 4.47 -4.92 -17.30
N VAL A 35 3.38 -5.21 -18.00
CA VAL A 35 2.95 -6.58 -18.37
C VAL A 35 3.92 -7.26 -19.34
N GLU A 36 4.87 -6.51 -19.89
CA GLU A 36 5.95 -7.03 -20.73
C GLU A 36 6.83 -8.03 -19.97
N LEU A 37 6.94 -7.92 -18.64
CA LEU A 37 7.63 -8.93 -17.84
C LEU A 37 6.87 -10.28 -17.83
N LEU A 38 5.54 -10.22 -17.91
CA LEU A 38 4.67 -11.42 -17.86
C LEU A 38 4.70 -12.19 -19.17
N SER A 39 4.92 -11.53 -20.32
CA SER A 39 5.05 -12.21 -21.61
C SER A 39 6.32 -13.05 -21.72
N HIS A 40 7.35 -12.73 -20.94
CA HIS A 40 8.58 -13.53 -20.86
C HIS A 40 8.42 -14.76 -19.95
N LEU A 41 7.40 -14.81 -19.09
CA LEU A 41 7.13 -15.92 -18.17
C LEU A 41 6.26 -17.03 -18.80
N ASP A 42 5.63 -16.79 -19.95
CA ASP A 42 4.82 -17.78 -20.69
C ASP A 42 5.69 -18.75 -21.54
N LYS A 43 7.02 -18.63 -21.44
CA LYS A 43 7.95 -19.54 -22.10
C LYS A 43 7.93 -20.89 -21.37
N THR A 44 7.83 -21.97 -22.14
CA THR A 44 7.82 -23.35 -21.61
C THR A 44 9.11 -23.72 -20.89
N GLU A 45 10.22 -23.04 -21.23
CA GLU A 45 11.51 -23.14 -20.54
C GLU A 45 12.05 -21.73 -20.29
N LEU A 46 12.27 -21.39 -19.01
CA LEU A 46 12.92 -20.15 -18.62
C LEU A 46 14.44 -20.30 -18.71
N HIS A 47 15.12 -19.23 -19.13
CA HIS A 47 16.57 -19.16 -19.01
C HIS A 47 16.96 -19.08 -17.51
N PRO A 48 18.09 -19.66 -17.07
CA PRO A 48 18.49 -19.65 -15.66
C PRO A 48 18.49 -18.26 -15.00
N VAL A 49 18.86 -17.22 -15.77
CA VAL A 49 18.84 -15.82 -15.31
C VAL A 49 17.41 -15.31 -15.08
N GLU A 50 16.43 -15.74 -15.88
CA GLU A 50 15.02 -15.37 -15.70
C GLU A 50 14.45 -15.99 -14.43
N VAL A 51 14.85 -17.24 -14.11
CA VAL A 51 14.48 -17.91 -12.85
C VAL A 51 15.02 -17.13 -11.65
N GLU A 52 16.30 -16.78 -11.67
CA GLU A 52 16.94 -15.99 -10.61
C GLU A 52 16.27 -14.61 -10.46
N HIS A 53 15.89 -13.96 -11.56
CA HIS A 53 15.14 -12.69 -11.50
C HIS A 53 13.78 -12.85 -10.82
N VAL A 54 13.05 -13.93 -11.09
CA VAL A 54 11.77 -14.20 -10.41
C VAL A 54 11.98 -14.38 -8.91
N GLU A 55 12.98 -15.16 -8.50
CA GLU A 55 13.33 -15.36 -7.09
C GLU A 55 13.75 -14.05 -6.38
N ASN A 56 14.47 -13.18 -7.08
CA ASN A 56 14.83 -11.87 -6.56
C ASN A 56 13.59 -10.98 -6.38
N ILE A 57 12.64 -11.01 -7.32
CA ILE A 57 11.39 -10.25 -7.23
C ILE A 57 10.54 -10.77 -6.06
N THR A 58 10.38 -12.08 -5.90
CA THR A 58 9.61 -12.64 -4.78
C THR A 58 10.23 -12.25 -3.44
N THR A 59 11.55 -12.39 -3.30
CA THR A 59 12.29 -11.98 -2.11
C THR A 59 12.11 -10.49 -1.81
N PHE A 60 12.20 -9.64 -2.84
CA PHE A 60 11.99 -8.20 -2.68
C PHE A 60 10.57 -7.89 -2.20
N LEU A 61 9.54 -8.50 -2.80
CA LEU A 61 8.15 -8.25 -2.42
C LEU A 61 7.85 -8.70 -0.97
N ASP A 62 8.42 -9.83 -0.54
CA ASP A 62 8.28 -10.28 0.84
C ASP A 62 8.98 -9.31 1.81
N SER A 63 10.21 -8.88 1.49
CA SER A 63 10.92 -7.89 2.29
C SER A 63 10.21 -6.53 2.37
N GLN A 64 9.53 -6.11 1.29
CA GLN A 64 8.76 -4.87 1.28
C GLN A 64 7.56 -4.89 2.24
N ARG A 65 6.90 -6.04 2.41
CA ARG A 65 5.80 -6.18 3.37
C ARG A 65 6.30 -5.96 4.80
N GLU A 66 7.37 -6.67 5.17
CA GLU A 66 7.98 -6.54 6.51
C GLU A 66 8.48 -5.10 6.74
N TYR A 67 9.14 -4.51 5.74
CA TYR A 67 9.60 -3.12 5.81
C TYR A 67 8.46 -2.14 6.11
N ILE A 68 7.33 -2.25 5.42
CA ILE A 68 6.16 -1.38 5.64
C ILE A 68 5.63 -1.56 7.07
N GLU A 69 5.51 -2.79 7.55
CA GLU A 69 5.05 -3.07 8.93
C GLU A 69 5.97 -2.46 9.98
N LEU A 70 7.28 -2.60 9.82
CA LEU A 70 8.27 -2.00 10.71
C LEU A 70 8.23 -0.47 10.66
N LEU A 71 8.10 0.10 9.47
CA LEU A 71 8.04 1.54 9.27
C LEU A 71 6.81 2.14 9.96
N GLU A 72 5.66 1.50 9.87
CA GLU A 72 4.44 1.94 10.55
C GLU A 72 4.56 1.84 12.08
N ARG A 73 5.19 0.76 12.59
CA ARG A 73 5.38 0.53 14.03
C ARG A 73 6.31 1.55 14.68
N TYR A 74 7.45 1.78 14.06
CA TYR A 74 8.49 2.64 14.64
C TYR A 74 8.39 4.09 14.21
N ASN A 75 7.69 4.38 13.10
CA ASN A 75 7.45 5.74 12.62
C ASN A 75 5.97 5.98 12.25
N PRO A 76 5.06 5.90 13.22
CA PRO A 76 3.62 6.14 12.98
C PRO A 76 3.31 7.58 12.54
N GLY A 77 4.29 8.50 12.66
CA GLY A 77 4.18 9.88 12.21
C GLY A 77 4.69 10.11 10.80
N ILE A 78 5.13 9.09 10.05
CA ILE A 78 5.79 9.29 8.76
C ILE A 78 4.86 9.90 7.71
N SER A 79 3.59 9.51 7.72
CA SER A 79 2.55 10.01 6.82
C SER A 79 1.95 11.36 7.26
N MET A 80 2.35 11.87 8.43
CA MET A 80 1.80 13.09 9.01
C MET A 80 2.46 14.32 8.39
N LYS A 81 1.65 15.29 7.94
CA LYS A 81 2.17 16.57 7.44
C LYS A 81 2.97 17.28 8.52
N GLN A 82 3.96 18.05 8.10
CA GLN A 82 4.84 18.75 9.02
C GLN A 82 4.09 19.73 9.93
N THR A 83 3.07 20.41 9.41
CA THR A 83 2.20 21.32 10.18
C THR A 83 1.49 20.59 11.33
N ASP A 84 0.98 19.38 11.07
CA ASP A 84 0.31 18.57 12.08
C ASP A 84 1.28 18.06 13.16
N LYS A 85 2.52 17.75 12.78
CA LYS A 85 3.59 17.39 13.75
C LYS A 85 3.93 18.55 14.68
N VAL A 86 4.08 19.76 14.12
CA VAL A 86 4.36 20.98 14.91
C VAL A 86 3.23 21.25 15.89
N ARG A 87 1.97 21.18 15.44
CA ARG A 87 0.80 21.38 16.30
C ARG A 87 0.68 20.33 17.40
N LYS A 88 0.91 19.05 17.10
CA LYS A 88 0.92 17.98 18.13
C LYS A 88 2.01 18.19 19.18
N THR A 89 3.18 18.64 18.75
CA THR A 89 4.31 18.89 19.65
C THR A 89 4.04 20.11 20.52
N ALA A 90 3.50 21.20 19.96
CA ALA A 90 3.09 22.37 20.71
C ALA A 90 2.01 22.04 21.77
N ARG A 91 1.00 21.24 21.41
CA ARG A 91 -0.03 20.79 22.35
C ARG A 91 0.53 19.97 23.52
N ARG A 92 1.62 19.21 23.34
CA ARG A 92 2.28 18.48 24.44
C ARG A 92 2.81 19.42 25.53
N VAL A 93 3.15 20.66 25.17
CA VAL A 93 3.68 21.68 26.10
C VAL A 93 2.65 22.78 26.41
N GLY A 94 1.37 22.57 26.04
CA GLY A 94 0.31 23.54 26.29
C GLY A 94 0.34 24.78 25.37
N LEU A 95 1.10 24.74 24.28
CA LEU A 95 1.15 25.81 23.27
C LEU A 95 0.13 25.55 22.15
N GLU A 96 -0.56 26.60 21.73
CA GLU A 96 -1.49 26.58 20.59
C GLU A 96 -0.83 27.23 19.36
N VAL A 97 -0.89 26.55 18.22
CA VAL A 97 -0.28 26.99 16.96
C VAL A 97 -1.41 27.47 16.03
N PRO A 98 -1.34 28.70 15.49
CA PRO A 98 -2.31 29.22 14.52
C PRO A 98 -2.39 28.36 13.25
N GLU A 99 -3.47 28.55 12.48
CA GLU A 99 -3.64 27.91 11.16
C GLU A 99 -2.73 28.50 10.08
#